data_AF-A0A9C5Z5F2-F1
#
_entry.id   AF-A0A9C5Z5F2-F1
#
_cell.length_a   1.000
_cell.length_b   1.000
_cell.length_c   1.000
_cell.angle_alpha   90.00
_cell.angle_beta   90.00
_cell.angle_gamma   90.00
#
_symmetry.space_group_name_H-M   'P 1'
#
loop_
_entity.id
_entity.type
_entity.pdbx_description
1 polymer ?
#
loop_
_entity_poly.entity_id
_entity_poly.type
_entity_poly.pdbx_seq_one_letter_code
_entity_poly.pdbx_strand_id
1 'polypeptide(L)' 'MVSLLQDGVLTVNLGPKHGVYVINRQTPNRQIWLSLPFSGPKRYEFVGPKTGEKGEWLYRHDDETLHDSLQQEL' A
#
# COMPACT_ATOMS: atom_id res chain seq x y z
N MET A 1 -17.65 -7.46 -0.33
CA MET A 1 -16.24 -7.28 0.07
C MET A 1 -15.68 -8.65 0.40
N VAL A 2 -14.55 -9.02 -0.21
CA VAL A 2 -13.84 -10.28 0.08
C VAL A 2 -12.36 -9.95 0.33
N SER A 3 -11.79 -10.45 1.41
CA SER A 3 -10.37 -10.28 1.76
C SER A 3 -9.68 -11.64 1.91
N LEU A 4 -8.53 -11.80 1.28
CA LEU A 4 -7.69 -13.01 1.40
C LEU A 4 -6.28 -12.59 1.84
N LEU A 5 -5.74 -13.25 2.87
CA LEU A 5 -4.36 -13.10 3.30
C LEU A 5 -3.62 -14.43 3.14
N GLN A 6 -2.61 -14.46 2.27
CA GLN A 6 -1.80 -15.64 2.03
C GLN A 6 -0.36 -15.23 1.70
N ASP A 7 0.63 -15.89 2.31
CA ASP A 7 2.06 -15.74 2.00
C ASP A 7 2.58 -14.29 1.95
N GLY A 8 2.02 -13.42 2.81
CA GLY A 8 2.40 -12.00 2.87
C GLY A 8 1.72 -11.10 1.83
N VAL A 9 0.76 -11.63 1.09
CA VAL A 9 -0.11 -10.91 0.15
C VAL A 9 -1.51 -10.79 0.75
N LEU A 10 -1.98 -9.56 0.91
CA LEU A 10 -3.36 -9.21 1.23
C LEU A 10 -4.07 -8.74 -0.04
N THR A 11 -5.08 -9.47 -0.47
CA THR A 11 -5.95 -9.10 -1.59
C THR A 11 -7.30 -8.64 -1.04
N VAL A 12 -7.74 -7.44 -1.41
CA VAL A 12 -9.02 -6.85 -0.99
C VAL A 12 -9.86 -6.55 -2.22
N ASN A 13 -10.94 -7.30 -2.41
CA ASN A 13 -11.90 -7.06 -3.49
C ASN A 13 -13.10 -6.27 -2.94
N LEU A 14 -13.25 -5.04 -3.44
CA LEU A 14 -14.31 -4.09 -3.07
C LEU A 14 -15.43 -4.01 -4.11
N GLY A 15 -15.43 -4.90 -5.10
CA GLY A 15 -16.46 -5.00 -6.14
C GLY A 15 -16.24 -4.03 -7.31
N PRO A 16 -17.15 -4.03 -8.30
CA PRO A 16 -16.94 -3.35 -9.58
C PRO A 16 -16.67 -1.85 -9.49
N LYS A 17 -17.21 -1.18 -8.47
CA LYS A 17 -17.05 0.26 -8.28
C LYS A 17 -15.66 0.65 -7.77
N HIS A 18 -15.06 -0.17 -6.91
CA HIS A 18 -13.82 0.16 -6.20
C HIS A 18 -12.64 -0.74 -6.58
N GLY A 19 -12.87 -1.80 -7.35
CA GLY A 19 -11.81 -2.67 -7.87
C GLY A 19 -11.21 -3.63 -6.83
N VAL A 20 -10.00 -4.10 -7.15
CA VAL A 20 -9.24 -5.06 -6.35
C VAL A 20 -7.90 -4.43 -5.98
N TYR A 21 -7.61 -4.38 -4.69
CA TYR A 21 -6.34 -3.92 -4.14
C TYR A 21 -5.49 -5.13 -3.77
N VAL A 22 -4.20 -5.07 -4.07
CA VAL A 22 -3.25 -6.12 -3.66
C VAL A 22 -2.10 -5.47 -2.92
N ILE A 23 -1.96 -5.80 -1.63
CA ILE A 23 -0.87 -5.35 -0.76
C ILE A 23 0.07 -6.53 -0.53
N ASN A 24 1.33 -6.40 -0.95
CA ASN A 24 2.34 -7.45 -0.83
C ASN A 24 3.52 -6.96 0.01
N ARG A 25 3.90 -7.73 1.03
CA ARG A 25 5.15 -7.50 1.77
C ARG A 25 6.33 -7.99 0.93
N GLN A 26 7.28 -7.12 0.65
CA GLN A 26 8.45 -7.44 -0.16
C GLN A 26 9.73 -7.44 0.68
N THR A 27 9.94 -8.55 1.39
CA THR A 27 11.00 -8.74 2.40
C THR A 27 12.41 -8.43 1.91
N PRO A 28 12.86 -8.90 0.73
CA PRO A 28 14.22 -8.62 0.24
C PRO A 28 14.50 -7.11 0.12
N ASN A 29 13.48 -6.33 -0.28
CA ASN A 29 13.61 -4.89 -0.51
C ASN A 29 13.22 -4.06 0.72
N ARG A 30 12.67 -4.69 1.78
CA ARG A 30 12.06 -4.01 2.94
C ARG A 30 10.98 -3.01 2.54
N GLN A 31 10.15 -3.40 1.57
CA GLN A 31 9.11 -2.56 1.00
C GLN A 31 7.71 -3.17 1.19
N ILE A 32 6.70 -2.33 1.02
CA ILE A 32 5.33 -2.76 0.72
C ILE A 32 5.04 -2.41 -0.74
N TRP A 33 4.54 -3.37 -1.50
CA TRP A 33 4.02 -3.13 -2.85
C TRP A 33 2.51 -3.09 -2.79
N LEU A 34 1.91 -2.10 -3.42
CA LEU A 34 0.47 -1.93 -3.48
C LEU A 34 0.06 -1.81 -4.94
N SER A 35 -0.79 -2.72 -5.40
CA SER A 35 -1.51 -2.57 -6.66
C SER A 35 -2.81 -1.83 -6.39
N LEU A 36 -2.91 -0.62 -6.92
CA LEU A 36 -4.11 0.22 -6.88
C LEU A 36 -4.91 0.04 -8.17
N PRO A 37 -6.24 -0.16 -8.11
CA PRO A 37 -7.05 -0.37 -9.31
C PRO A 37 -7.15 0.85 -10.22
N PHE A 38 -6.93 2.06 -9.70
CA PHE A 38 -7.05 3.31 -10.48
C PHE A 38 -5.70 3.93 -10.84
N SER A 39 -4.79 4.05 -9.86
CA SER A 39 -3.48 4.70 -10.09
C SER A 39 -2.32 3.72 -10.35
N GLY A 40 -2.57 2.41 -10.34
CA GLY A 40 -1.57 1.39 -10.67
C GLY A 40 -0.61 1.03 -9.52
N PRO A 41 0.48 0.30 -9.80
CA PRO A 41 1.33 -0.25 -8.75
C PRO A 41 2.30 0.79 -8.17
N LYS A 42 2.37 0.86 -6.83
CA LYS A 42 3.33 1.68 -6.07
C LYS A 42 4.18 0.83 -5.13
N ARG A 43 5.40 1.28 -4.85
CA ARG A 43 6.37 0.60 -3.97
C ARG A 43 6.78 1.55 -2.85
N TYR A 44 6.41 1.21 -1.63
CA TYR A 44 6.60 2.06 -0.48
C TYR A 44 7.78 1.60 0.36
N GLU A 45 8.60 2.55 0.77
CA GLU A 45 9.67 2.37 1.73
C GLU A 45 9.23 2.86 3.11
N PHE A 46 9.62 2.13 4.16
CA PHE A 46 9.38 2.61 5.51
C PHE A 46 10.38 3.73 5.83
N VAL A 47 9.87 4.92 6.06
CA VAL A 47 10.63 6.04 6.64
C VAL A 47 10.38 6.02 8.15
N GLY A 48 11.47 5.76 8.88
CA GLY A 48 11.43 5.63 10.33
C GLY A 48 10.95 6.90 11.02
N PRO A 49 10.45 6.78 12.25
CA PRO A 49 9.96 7.94 13.00
C PRO A 49 11.08 8.96 13.21
N LYS A 50 10.81 10.22 12.88
CA LYS A 50 11.56 11.33 13.49
C LYS A 50 11.26 11.29 14.99
N THR A 51 12.22 11.65 15.84
CA THR A 51 12.12 11.54 17.30
C THR A 51 10.76 12.02 17.82
N GLY A 52 9.92 11.08 18.31
CA GLY A 52 8.58 11.35 18.84
C GLY A 52 7.39 11.09 17.90
N GLU A 53 7.62 10.75 16.63
CA GLU A 53 6.56 10.54 15.62
C GLU A 53 6.32 9.04 15.31
N LYS A 54 5.28 8.71 14.54
CA LYS A 54 5.10 7.38 13.94
C LYS A 54 5.82 7.35 12.59
N GLY A 55 6.38 6.21 12.21
CA GLY A 55 6.96 6.04 10.87
C GLY A 55 5.88 5.88 9.80
N GLU A 56 6.26 6.12 8.55
CA GLU A 56 5.34 6.14 7.40
C GLU A 56 5.86 5.25 6.27
N TRP A 57 4.96 4.87 5.38
CA TRP A 57 5.28 4.14 4.15
C TRP A 57 5.21 5.13 3.00
N LEU A 58 6.36 5.51 2.45
CA LEU A 58 6.52 6.61 1.50
C LEU A 58 6.81 6.06 0.10
N TYR A 59 6.09 6.56 -0.91
CA TYR A 59 6.42 6.32 -2.30
C TYR A 59 7.42 7.38 -2.76
N ARG A 60 8.65 6.97 -3.05
CA ARG A 60 9.77 7.88 -3.34
C ARG A 60 9.64 8.70 -4.64
N HIS A 61 8.69 8.36 -5.49
CA HIS A 61 8.55 9.02 -6.78
C HIS A 61 7.91 10.41 -6.65
N ASP A 62 6.94 10.55 -5.75
CA ASP A 62 6.12 11.77 -5.58
C ASP A 62 5.90 12.14 -4.10
N ASP A 63 6.61 11.47 -3.18
CA ASP A 63 6.50 11.64 -1.73
C ASP A 63 5.09 11.40 -1.16
N GLU A 64 4.24 10.68 -1.89
CA GLU A 64 2.92 10.30 -1.39
C GLU A 64 3.01 9.15 -0.39
N THR A 65 2.25 9.24 0.71
CA THR A 65 2.19 8.14 1.68
C THR A 65 1.19 7.07 1.22
N LEU A 66 1.43 5.83 1.67
CA LEU A 66 0.49 4.72 1.44
C LEU A 66 -0.91 5.05 1.95
N HIS A 67 -1.02 5.79 3.06
CA HIS A 67 -2.31 6.17 3.63
C HIS A 67 -3.03 7.19 2.75
N ASP A 68 -2.31 8.18 2.22
CA ASP A 68 -2.90 9.18 1.32
C ASP A 68 -3.44 8.52 0.04
N SER A 69 -2.68 7.60 -0.56
CA SER A 69 -3.14 6.85 -1.74
C SER A 69 -4.42 6.06 -1.47
N LEU A 70 -4.49 5.37 -0.32
CA LEU A 70 -5.71 4.65 0.06
C LEU A 70 -6.88 5.59 0.34
N GLN A 71 -6.63 6.74 0.95
CA GLN A 71 -7.66 7.75 1.26
C GLN A 71 -8.21 8.44 0.01
N GLN A 72 -7.42 8.54 -1.06
CA GLN A 72 -7.85 9.13 -2.33
C GLN A 72 -8.68 8.15 -3.19
N GLU A 73 -8.43 6.85 -3.10
CA GLU A 73 -9.12 5.84 -3.93
C GLU A 73 -10.38 5.22 -3.30
N LEU A 74 -10.60 5.44 -2.00
CA LEU A 74 -11.73 4.87 -1.22
C LEU A 74 -12.73 5.95 -0.79
#